data_AF-A0A353D4L5-F1
#
_entry.id   AF-A0A353D4L5-F1
#
_cell.length_a   1.000
_cell.length_b   1.000
_cell.length_c   1.000
_cell.angle_alpha   90.00
_cell.angle_beta   90.00
_cell.angle_gamma   90.00
#
_symmetry.space_group_name_H-M   'P 1'
#
loop_
_entity.id
_entity.type
_entity.pdbx_description
1 polymer ?
#
loop_
_entity_poly.entity_id
_entity_poly.type
_entity_poly.pdbx_seq_one_letter_code
_entity_poly.pdbx_strand_id
1 'polypeptide(L)' 'DLDLAARLVARFSSGRDAGSVSVRVLQKDGASSTLDIIPMPPSDIPQDWYV' A
#
# COMPACT_ATOMS: atom_id res chain seq x y z
N ASP A 1 4.72 -1.35 10.76
CA ASP A 1 3.25 -1.37 10.52
C ASP A 1 2.80 -0.46 9.39
N LEU A 2 3.15 0.83 9.38
CA LEU A 2 2.66 1.78 8.36
C LEU A 2 3.12 1.45 6.93
N ASP A 3 4.36 0.98 6.76
CA ASP A 3 4.89 0.54 5.47
C ASP A 3 4.07 -0.64 4.90
N LEU A 4 3.82 -1.66 5.72
CA LEU A 4 3.00 -2.82 5.34
C LEU A 4 1.59 -2.39 4.92
N ALA A 5 0.95 -1.51 5.70
CA ALA A 5 -0.36 -0.97 5.37
C ALA A 5 -0.34 -0.20 4.05
N ALA A 6 0.68 0.63 3.80
CA ALA A 6 0.82 1.37 2.55
C ALA A 6 1.02 0.43 1.34
N ARG A 7 1.83 -0.61 1.48
CA ARG A 7 2.07 -1.62 0.44
C ARG A 7 0.83 -2.45 0.11
N LEU A 8 0.03 -2.77 1.13
CA LEU A 8 -1.29 -3.41 0.98
C LEU A 8 -2.25 -2.50 0.20
N VAL A 9 -2.38 -1.24 0.60
CA VAL A 9 -3.23 -0.25 -0.08
C VAL A 9 -2.82 -0.11 -1.55
N ALA A 10 -1.51 -0.02 -1.84
CA ALA A 10 -1.05 0.08 -3.22
C ALA A 10 -1.39 -1.17 -4.05
N ARG A 11 -1.34 -2.37 -3.45
CA ARG A 11 -1.69 -3.62 -4.15
C ARG A 11 -3.19 -3.72 -4.47
N PHE A 12 -4.05 -3.19 -3.62
CA PHE A 12 -5.50 -3.12 -3.90
C PHE A 12 -5.92 -1.84 -4.61
N SER A 13 -4.97 -0.99 -5.00
CA SER A 13 -5.17 0.24 -5.77
C SER A 13 -4.83 0.05 -7.25
N SER A 14 -5.07 1.07 -8.07
CA SER A 14 -4.73 1.09 -9.50
C SER A 14 -3.24 0.95 -9.79
N GLY A 15 -2.37 1.17 -8.79
CA GLY A 15 -0.92 1.04 -8.89
C GLY A 15 -0.37 -0.37 -8.64
N ARG A 16 -1.21 -1.40 -8.58
CA ARG A 16 -0.84 -2.77 -8.15
C ARG A 16 0.27 -3.48 -8.94
N ASP A 17 0.54 -3.02 -10.16
CA ASP A 17 1.56 -3.56 -11.08
C ASP A 17 2.68 -2.53 -11.35
N ALA A 18 2.63 -1.36 -10.70
CA ALA A 18 3.63 -0.32 -10.85
C ALA A 18 4.89 -0.64 -10.03
N GLY A 19 6.06 -0.26 -10.54
CA GLY A 19 7.33 -0.45 -9.84
C GLY A 19 7.49 0.37 -8.55
N SER A 20 6.73 1.45 -8.42
CA SER A 20 6.61 2.25 -7.19
C SER A 20 5.30 3.04 -7.21
N VAL A 21 4.69 3.23 -6.04
CA VAL A 21 3.47 4.01 -5.84
C VAL A 21 3.68 4.97 -4.67
N SER A 22 3.36 6.24 -4.88
CA SER A 22 3.37 7.25 -3.82
C SER A 22 2.07 7.18 -3.02
N VAL A 23 2.17 6.82 -1.74
CA VAL A 23 1.05 6.73 -0.80
C VAL A 23 1.13 7.91 0.17
N ARG A 24 0.08 8.72 0.22
CA ARG A 24 -0.07 9.77 1.24
C ARG A 24 -0.76 9.19 2.46
N VAL A 25 -0.09 9.21 3.60
CA VAL A 25 -0.65 8.86 4.90
C VAL A 25 -1.05 10.14 5.61
N LEU A 26 -2.32 10.25 6.00
CA LEU A 26 -2.80 11.28 6.92
C LEU A 26 -2.89 10.68 8.32
N GLN A 27 -2.15 11.27 9.26
CA GLN A 27 -2.22 10.92 10.66
C GLN A 27 -3.36 11.66 11.36
N LYS A 28 -3.79 11.12 12.52
CA LYS A 28 -4.93 11.64 13.28
C LYS A 28 -4.69 13.06 13.83
N ASP A 29 -3.44 13.44 14.00
CA ASP A 29 -3.00 14.78 14.41
C ASP A 29 -3.01 15.80 13.26
N GLY A 30 -3.38 15.38 12.04
CA GLY A 30 -3.38 16.21 10.84
C GLY A 30 -2.05 16.25 10.10
N ALA A 31 -1.00 15.61 10.61
CA ALA A 31 0.26 15.48 9.90
C ALA A 31 0.10 14.55 8.69
N SER A 32 0.72 14.89 7.57
CA SER A 32 0.74 14.01 6.39
C SER A 32 2.16 13.71 5.95
N SER A 33 2.41 12.44 5.61
CA SER A 33 3.66 11.99 5.02
C SER A 33 3.38 11.26 3.72
N THR A 34 4.20 11.50 2.71
CA THR A 34 4.18 10.72 1.46
C THR A 34 5.26 9.66 1.55
N LEU A 35 4.90 8.43 1.24
CA LEU A 35 5.77 7.27 1.21
C LEU A 35 5.79 6.71 -0.21
N ASP A 36 6.97 6.56 -0.79
CA ASP A 36 7.12 5.84 -2.05
C ASP A 36 7.38 4.37 -1.73
N ILE A 37 6.41 3.52 -2.07
CA ILE A 37 6.43 2.10 -1.72
C ILE A 37 6.25 1.22 -2.93
N ILE A 38 6.80 0.01 -2.86
CA ILE A 38 6.60 -1.03 -3.88
C ILE A 38 5.38 -1.87 -3.48
N PRO A 39 4.35 -1.99 -4.32
CA PRO A 39 3.19 -2.83 -4.05
C PRO A 39 3.60 -4.25 -3.65
N MET A 40 2.79 -4.89 -2.79
CA MET A 40 3.06 -6.28 -2.45
C MET A 40 2.80 -7.20 -3.64
N PRO A 41 3.63 -8.23 -3.86
CA PRO A 41 3.36 -9.22 -4.89
C PRO A 41 2.12 -10.06 -4.51
N PRO A 42 1.39 -10.61 -5.49
CA PRO A 42 0.24 -11.48 -5.22
C PRO A 42 0.58 -12.71 -4.38
N SER A 43 1.82 -13.20 -4.46
CA SER A 43 2.31 -14.34 -3.66
C SER A 43 2.26 -14.09 -2.16
N ASP A 44 2.37 -12.82 -1.76
CA ASP A 44 2.46 -12.42 -0.36
C ASP A 44 1.07 -12.06 0.21
N ILE A 45 0.01 -12.17 -0.60
CA ILE A 45 -1.37 -11.93 -0.16
C ILE A 45 -2.08 -13.27 0.06
N PRO A 46 -2.71 -13.47 1.23
CA PRO A 46 -3.53 -14.65 1.47
C PRO A 46 -4.63 -14.78 0.41
N GLN A 47 -4.77 -15.96 -0.18
CA GLN A 47 -5.77 -16.20 -1.24
C GLN A 47 -7.20 -15.94 -0.76
N ASP A 48 -7.48 -16.18 0.52
CA ASP A 48 -8.79 -15.96 1.14
C ASP A 48 -9.23 -14.48 1.17
N TRP A 49 -8.34 -13.54 0.87
CA TRP A 49 -8.68 -12.11 0.80
C TRP A 49 -9.18 -11.69 -0.59
N TYR A 50 -9.05 -12.57 -1.58
CA TYR A 50 -9.64 -12.37 -2.89
C TYR A 50 -11.10 -12.87 -2.84
N VAL A 51 -12.04 -11.94 -3.00
CA VAL A 51 -13.51 -12.17 -3.03
C VAL A 51 -13.98 -12.42 -4.46
#